data_AF-A0A9X4NT37-F1
#
_entry.id   AF-A0A9X4NT37-F1
#
_cell.length_a   1.000
_cell.length_b   1.000
_cell.length_c   1.000
_cell.angle_alpha   90.00
_cell.angle_beta   90.00
_cell.angle_gamma   90.00
#
_symmetry.space_group_name_H-M   'P 1'
#
loop_
_entity.id
_entity.type
_entity.pdbx_description
1 polymer ?
#
loop_
_entity_poly.entity_id
_entity_poly.type
_entity_poly.pdbx_seq_one_letter_code
_entity_poly.pdbx_strand_id
1 'polypeptide(L)'
;MALDALFREVQELNPGFRLLVDVKQAQPTRWNSDQVTDPRKCLPRMYASMTKAVSFVTDFEWLFQAFDDPPYPAQCETGLFADFCEVAGLWPSRDVEVFDWVGNPDTEPGRSTWSNYFDAGKEWWGIWCLTVWNPRKRTLSALAASSTD
;
A
#
# COMPACT_ATOMS: atom_id res chain seq x y z
N MET A 1 -14.83 3.85 -17.75
CA MET A 1 -16.17 4.48 -17.90
C MET A 1 -16.53 5.44 -16.77
N ALA A 2 -16.48 5.07 -15.49
CA ALA A 2 -16.77 6.02 -14.39
C ALA A 2 -15.56 6.91 -14.01
N LEU A 3 -14.36 6.31 -13.89
CA LEU A 3 -13.12 7.07 -13.63
C LEU A 3 -12.82 8.10 -14.74
N ASP A 4 -13.06 7.74 -16.00
CA ASP A 4 -12.85 8.64 -17.15
C ASP A 4 -13.78 9.86 -17.14
N ALA A 5 -14.94 9.76 -16.47
CA ALA A 5 -15.86 10.88 -16.30
C ALA A 5 -15.37 11.78 -15.15
N LEU A 6 -15.00 11.19 -14.02
CA LEU A 6 -14.44 11.91 -12.86
C LEU A 6 -13.19 12.71 -13.24
N PHE A 7 -12.24 12.11 -13.96
CA PHE A 7 -11.01 12.81 -14.36
C PHE A 7 -11.26 13.93 -15.35
N ARG A 8 -12.27 13.79 -16.22
CA ARG A 8 -12.68 14.84 -17.15
C ARG A 8 -13.25 16.04 -16.39
N GLU A 9 -14.12 15.78 -15.42
CA GLU A 9 -14.71 16.81 -14.56
C GLU A 9 -13.64 17.55 -13.75
N VAL A 10 -12.65 16.83 -13.20
CA VAL A 10 -11.51 17.45 -12.49
C VAL A 10 -10.66 18.33 -13.41
N GLN A 11 -10.43 17.93 -14.67
CA GLN A 11 -9.71 18.71 -15.67
C GLN A 11 -10.49 19.94 -16.14
N GLU A 12 -11.80 19.81 -16.32
CA GLU A 12 -12.69 20.93 -16.66
C GLU A 12 -12.72 21.99 -15.54
N LEU A 13 -12.73 21.54 -14.28
CA LEU A 13 -12.68 22.42 -13.11
C LEU A 13 -11.29 23.01 -12.84
N ASN A 14 -10.22 22.37 -13.33
CA ASN A 14 -8.84 22.82 -13.14
C ASN A 14 -8.06 22.81 -14.47
N PRO A 15 -8.17 23.86 -15.30
CA PRO A 15 -7.59 23.89 -16.66
C PRO A 15 -6.05 23.75 -16.71
N GLY A 16 -5.36 24.02 -15.59
CA GLY A 16 -3.92 23.82 -15.42
C GLY A 16 -3.54 22.45 -14.85
N PHE A 17 -4.51 21.65 -14.40
CA PHE A 17 -4.29 20.31 -13.85
C PHE A 17 -4.00 19.33 -14.99
N ARG A 18 -2.71 19.02 -15.15
CA ARG A 18 -2.29 17.84 -15.91
C ARG A 18 -2.15 16.70 -14.92
N LEU A 19 -2.86 15.59 -15.17
CA LEU A 19 -2.49 14.33 -14.55
C LEU A 19 -1.06 14.01 -15.01
N LEU A 20 -0.09 14.13 -14.10
CA LEU A 20 1.25 13.56 -14.24
C LEU A 20 1.22 12.04 -13.97
N VAL A 21 0.07 11.41 -14.26
CA VAL A 21 -0.26 10.05 -13.85
C VAL A 21 -0.87 9.37 -15.06
N ASP A 22 -0.20 8.36 -15.60
CA ASP A 22 -0.79 7.51 -16.63
C ASP A 22 -1.46 6.31 -15.95
N VAL A 23 -2.66 6.55 -15.41
CA VAL A 23 -3.45 5.52 -14.70
C VAL A 23 -3.75 4.32 -15.62
N LYS A 24 -3.69 4.48 -16.95
CA LYS A 24 -3.88 3.35 -17.89
C LYS A 24 -2.68 2.40 -17.91
N GLN A 25 -1.50 2.88 -17.50
CA GLN A 25 -0.33 2.04 -17.30
C GLN A 25 -0.31 1.39 -15.90
N ALA A 26 -1.14 1.86 -14.98
CA ALA A 26 -1.25 1.25 -13.67
C ALA A 26 -1.89 -0.15 -13.80
N GLN A 27 -1.09 -1.19 -13.58
CA GLN A 27 -1.51 -2.58 -13.66
C GLN A 27 -1.50 -3.18 -12.25
N PRO A 28 -2.63 -3.15 -11.53
CA PRO A 28 -2.67 -3.68 -10.18
C PRO A 28 -2.52 -5.19 -10.19
N THR A 29 -1.73 -5.71 -9.26
CA THR A 29 -1.67 -7.14 -8.98
C THR A 29 -2.39 -7.41 -7.67
N ARG A 30 -3.02 -8.57 -7.59
CA ARG A 30 -3.70 -9.00 -6.37
C ARG A 30 -2.68 -9.69 -5.45
N TRP A 31 -2.68 -9.32 -4.17
CA TRP A 31 -1.98 -10.10 -3.14
C TRP A 31 -2.57 -11.51 -3.05
N ASN A 32 -1.73 -12.50 -2.74
CA ASN A 32 -2.22 -13.85 -2.51
C ASN A 32 -3.13 -13.85 -1.26
N SER A 33 -4.22 -14.62 -1.32
CA SER A 33 -5.27 -14.60 -0.28
C SER A 33 -4.78 -15.01 1.11
N ASP A 34 -3.62 -15.67 1.19
CA ASP A 34 -2.99 -16.14 2.42
C ASP A 34 -1.93 -15.17 2.99
N GLN A 35 -1.61 -14.08 2.28
CA GLN A 35 -0.64 -13.09 2.75
C GLN A 35 -1.17 -12.22 3.91
N VAL A 36 -2.46 -11.90 3.93
CA VAL A 36 -3.05 -11.11 5.03
C VAL A 36 -3.22 -12.01 6.25
N THR A 37 -2.34 -11.83 7.23
CA THR A 37 -2.34 -12.60 8.48
C THR A 37 -2.93 -11.80 9.64
N ASP A 38 -3.01 -12.40 10.82
CA ASP A 38 -3.50 -11.72 12.03
C ASP A 38 -2.53 -10.64 12.48
N PRO A 39 -2.85 -9.33 12.34
CA PRO A 39 -1.93 -8.25 12.65
C PRO A 39 -1.59 -8.16 14.13
N ARG A 40 -2.37 -8.82 15.02
CA ARG A 40 -2.05 -8.89 16.46
C ARG A 40 -0.80 -9.71 16.75
N LYS A 41 -0.30 -10.47 15.76
CA LYS A 41 0.98 -11.19 15.84
C LYS A 41 2.17 -10.30 15.48
N CYS A 42 1.92 -9.15 14.84
CA CYS A 42 2.94 -8.16 14.50
C CYS A 42 3.25 -7.32 15.75
N LEU A 43 4.24 -7.75 16.51
CA LEU A 43 4.69 -7.03 17.70
C LEU A 43 5.72 -5.95 17.31
N PRO A 44 5.67 -4.75 17.91
CA PRO A 44 6.62 -3.70 17.60
C PRO A 44 8.07 -4.18 17.65
N ARG A 45 8.87 -3.77 16.67
CA ARG A 45 10.29 -4.14 16.51
C ARG A 45 10.56 -5.63 16.23
N MET A 46 9.53 -6.44 16.00
CA MET A 46 9.69 -7.83 15.57
C MET A 46 9.57 -7.95 14.05
N TYR A 47 10.59 -7.47 13.34
CA TYR A 47 10.57 -7.44 11.88
C TYR A 47 10.90 -8.79 11.28
N ALA A 48 10.08 -9.22 10.33
CA ALA A 48 10.24 -10.51 9.66
C ALA A 48 11.58 -10.57 8.90
N SER A 49 12.00 -9.48 8.26
CA SER A 49 13.28 -9.40 7.55
C SER A 49 14.52 -9.63 8.42
N MET A 50 14.42 -9.42 9.74
CA MET A 50 15.50 -9.72 10.68
C MET A 50 15.60 -11.20 11.06
N THR A 51 14.54 -11.97 10.80
CA THR A 51 14.41 -13.37 11.25
C THR A 51 14.27 -14.37 10.10
N LYS A 52 14.04 -13.89 8.88
CA LYS A 52 14.00 -14.69 7.65
C LYS A 52 14.59 -13.93 6.48
N ALA A 53 15.07 -14.66 5.47
CA ALA A 53 15.56 -14.04 4.25
C ALA A 53 14.45 -13.27 3.53
N VAL A 54 14.81 -12.15 2.89
CA VAL A 54 13.89 -11.20 2.24
C VAL A 54 12.93 -11.89 1.27
N SER A 55 13.38 -12.90 0.53
CA SER A 55 12.55 -13.67 -0.41
C SER A 55 11.40 -14.46 0.24
N PHE A 56 11.40 -14.60 1.57
CA PHE A 56 10.34 -15.25 2.33
C PHE A 56 9.48 -14.26 3.13
N VAL A 57 9.79 -12.97 3.08
CA VAL A 57 8.96 -11.93 3.69
C VAL A 57 7.75 -11.68 2.80
N THR A 58 6.56 -11.77 3.38
CA THR A 58 5.32 -11.47 2.66
C THR A 58 5.11 -9.96 2.56
N ASP A 59 4.33 -9.51 1.58
CA ASP A 59 3.99 -8.09 1.42
C ASP A 59 3.31 -7.52 2.67
N PHE A 60 2.51 -8.32 3.39
CA PHE A 60 1.87 -7.91 4.64
C PHE A 60 2.88 -7.66 5.77
N GLU A 61 3.88 -8.53 5.91
CA GLU A 61 4.94 -8.34 6.91
C GLU A 61 5.88 -7.19 6.53
N TRP A 62 6.12 -6.99 5.24
CA TRP A 62 6.88 -5.85 4.76
C TRP A 62 6.12 -4.53 5.00
N LEU A 63 4.79 -4.52 4.81
CA LEU A 63 3.94 -3.38 5.17
C LEU A 63 4.00 -3.09 6.67
N PHE A 64 3.94 -4.13 7.51
CA PHE A 64 4.11 -3.97 8.95
C PHE A 64 5.45 -3.31 9.30
N GLN A 65 6.55 -3.79 8.72
CA GLN A 65 7.87 -3.24 8.97
C GLN A 65 7.97 -1.77 8.54
N ALA A 66 7.45 -1.44 7.36
CA ALA A 66 7.42 -0.05 6.87
C ALA A 66 6.55 0.86 7.75
N PHE A 67 5.49 0.32 8.35
CA PHE A 67 4.61 1.05 9.25
C PHE A 67 5.21 1.27 10.64
N ASP A 68 5.88 0.26 11.20
CA ASP A 68 6.39 0.28 12.58
C ASP A 68 7.77 0.94 12.71
N ASP A 69 8.57 0.92 11.62
CA ASP A 69 9.92 1.51 11.56
C ASP A 69 10.12 2.47 10.38
N PRO A 70 9.23 3.46 10.16
CA PRO A 70 9.44 4.42 9.08
C PRO A 70 10.64 5.33 9.42
N PRO A 71 11.31 5.91 8.41
CA PRO A 71 12.46 6.80 8.63
C PRO A 71 12.06 8.06 9.42
N TYR A 72 10.81 8.49 9.29
CA TYR A 72 10.22 9.59 10.05
C TYR A 72 9.03 9.06 10.86
N PRO A 73 9.25 8.54 12.08
CA PRO A 73 8.18 8.00 12.89
C PRO A 73 7.21 9.08 13.35
N ALA A 74 5.92 8.79 13.23
CA ALA A 74 4.88 9.62 13.80
C ALA A 74 5.02 9.65 15.33
N GLN A 75 4.68 10.78 15.95
CA GLN A 75 4.63 10.92 17.41
C GLN A 75 3.34 10.28 17.95
N CYS A 76 3.25 8.96 17.91
CA CYS A 76 2.12 8.18 18.41
C CYS A 76 2.59 6.99 19.25
N GLU A 77 1.65 6.31 19.89
CA GLU A 77 1.93 5.04 20.56
C GLU A 77 2.44 3.99 19.55
N THR A 78 3.27 3.06 20.02
CA THR A 78 3.72 1.93 19.19
C THR A 78 2.66 0.84 19.15
N GLY A 79 2.75 -0.08 18.18
CA GLY A 79 1.82 -1.22 18.11
C GLY A 79 0.45 -0.90 17.52
N LEU A 80 0.31 0.25 16.86
CA LEU A 80 -0.94 0.67 16.21
C LEU A 80 -1.23 -0.08 14.90
N PHE A 81 -0.38 -1.01 14.48
CA PHE A 81 -0.56 -1.70 13.20
C PHE A 81 -1.86 -2.51 13.15
N ALA A 82 -2.25 -3.15 14.26
CA ALA A 82 -3.52 -3.88 14.33
C ALA A 82 -4.73 -2.94 14.17
N ASP A 83 -4.70 -1.77 14.81
CA ASP A 83 -5.76 -0.75 14.70
C ASP A 83 -5.80 -0.16 13.28
N PHE A 84 -4.64 0.12 12.71
CA PHE A 84 -4.50 0.52 11.31
C PHE A 84 -5.13 -0.52 10.37
N CYS A 85 -4.80 -1.80 10.54
CA CYS A 85 -5.37 -2.88 9.74
C CYS A 85 -6.89 -3.02 9.94
N GLU A 86 -7.38 -2.82 11.16
CA GLU A 86 -8.81 -2.81 11.47
C GLU A 86 -9.55 -1.72 10.68
N VAL A 87 -9.04 -0.49 10.68
CA VAL A 87 -9.62 0.67 9.98
C VAL A 87 -9.49 0.50 8.46
N ALA A 88 -8.32 0.07 7.99
CA ALA A 88 -8.06 -0.14 6.56
C ALA A 88 -8.84 -1.34 5.97
N GLY A 89 -9.40 -2.21 6.80
CA GLY A 89 -10.07 -3.44 6.35
C GLY A 89 -9.09 -4.57 6.02
N LEU A 90 -7.80 -4.43 6.35
CA LEU A 90 -6.73 -5.42 6.19
C LEU A 90 -6.77 -6.46 7.33
N TRP A 91 -7.92 -7.10 7.52
CA TRP A 91 -8.11 -8.12 8.56
C TRP A 91 -8.19 -9.51 7.94
N PRO A 92 -7.57 -10.55 8.53
CA PRO A 92 -7.62 -11.90 7.97
C PRO A 92 -9.08 -12.37 7.86
N SER A 93 -9.55 -12.44 6.62
CA SER A 93 -10.85 -12.99 6.27
C SER A 93 -10.73 -13.60 4.89
N ARG A 94 -11.43 -14.72 4.64
CA ARG A 94 -11.29 -15.50 3.40
C ARG A 94 -11.50 -14.70 2.11
N ASP A 95 -12.19 -13.57 2.21
CA ASP A 95 -12.64 -12.79 1.07
C ASP A 95 -12.04 -11.37 1.04
N VAL A 96 -11.01 -11.08 1.85
CA VAL A 96 -10.30 -9.80 1.69
C VAL A 96 -9.54 -9.81 0.36
N GLU A 97 -9.71 -8.73 -0.40
CA GLU A 97 -8.96 -8.52 -1.63
C GLU A 97 -8.08 -7.30 -1.47
N VAL A 98 -6.77 -7.48 -1.65
CA VAL A 98 -5.81 -6.39 -1.68
C VAL A 98 -5.24 -6.34 -3.09
N PHE A 99 -5.40 -5.18 -3.73
CA PHE A 99 -4.77 -4.89 -5.01
C PHE A 99 -3.65 -3.90 -4.76
N ASP A 100 -2.44 -4.29 -5.14
CA ASP A 100 -1.24 -3.47 -5.11
C ASP A 100 -1.01 -2.86 -6.49
N TRP A 101 -0.85 -1.54 -6.52
CA TRP A 101 -0.71 -0.75 -7.74
C TRP A 101 0.74 -0.41 -8.06
N VAL A 102 1.68 -0.59 -7.14
CA VAL A 102 3.07 -0.14 -7.29
C VAL A 102 4.08 -1.27 -7.27
N GLY A 103 3.75 -2.40 -6.64
CA GLY A 103 4.63 -3.56 -6.55
C GLY A 103 5.86 -3.32 -5.70
N ASN A 104 6.68 -4.37 -5.60
CA ASN A 104 8.00 -4.24 -5.00
C ASN A 104 8.96 -3.57 -6.02
N PRO A 105 9.53 -2.39 -5.70
CA PRO A 105 10.37 -1.65 -6.64
C PRO A 105 11.68 -2.35 -6.99
N ASP A 106 12.19 -3.26 -6.14
CA ASP A 106 13.41 -4.01 -6.42
C ASP A 106 13.19 -5.11 -7.46
N THR A 107 12.02 -5.77 -7.41
CA THR A 107 11.69 -6.89 -8.30
C THR A 107 10.89 -6.46 -9.52
N GLU A 108 10.05 -5.43 -9.38
CA GLU A 108 9.12 -4.95 -10.40
C GLU A 108 9.19 -3.41 -10.56
N PRO A 109 10.37 -2.82 -10.82
CA PRO A 109 10.56 -1.35 -10.83
C PRO A 109 9.63 -0.60 -11.80
N GLY A 110 9.19 -1.26 -12.88
CA GLY A 110 8.26 -0.69 -13.86
C GLY A 110 6.82 -0.52 -13.33
N ARG A 111 6.42 -1.21 -12.27
CA ARG A 111 5.04 -1.17 -11.77
C ARG A 111 4.67 0.14 -11.07
N SER A 112 5.65 0.94 -10.69
CA SER A 112 5.47 2.22 -10.02
C SER A 112 5.81 3.44 -10.88
N THR A 113 6.08 3.25 -12.19
CA THR A 113 6.44 4.37 -13.09
C THR A 113 5.25 5.17 -13.59
N TRP A 114 4.02 4.71 -13.31
CA TRP A 114 2.80 5.41 -13.71
C TRP A 114 2.54 6.68 -12.88
N SER A 115 3.27 6.91 -11.79
CA SER A 115 3.24 8.15 -10.99
C SER A 115 4.62 8.47 -10.40
N ASN A 116 5.03 9.74 -10.49
CA ASN A 116 6.25 10.23 -9.86
C ASN A 116 6.16 10.41 -8.34
N TYR A 117 4.96 10.30 -7.75
CA TYR A 117 4.75 10.37 -6.29
C TYR A 117 5.61 9.34 -5.53
N PHE A 118 5.85 8.19 -6.16
CA PHE A 118 6.58 7.08 -5.55
C PHE A 118 8.10 7.15 -5.77
N ASP A 119 8.61 8.10 -6.56
CA ASP A 119 10.00 8.06 -7.02
C ASP A 119 11.01 8.07 -5.87
N ALA A 120 10.83 8.92 -4.85
CA ALA A 120 11.77 8.94 -3.73
C ALA A 120 11.56 7.81 -2.70
N GLY A 121 10.43 7.10 -2.77
CA GLY A 121 10.16 5.96 -1.88
C GLY A 121 10.82 4.64 -2.30
N LYS A 122 11.32 4.57 -3.53
CA LYS A 122 11.82 3.32 -4.14
C LYS A 122 13.11 2.81 -3.50
N GLU A 123 13.89 3.67 -2.84
CA GLU A 123 15.25 3.32 -2.40
C GLU A 123 15.34 2.78 -0.97
N TRP A 124 14.30 2.92 -0.14
CA TRP A 124 14.40 2.67 1.31
C TRP A 124 13.36 1.68 1.85
N TRP A 125 12.18 2.16 2.22
CA TRP A 125 11.19 1.43 3.04
C TRP A 125 10.02 0.87 2.23
N GLY A 126 10.15 0.95 0.92
CA GLY A 126 9.12 0.60 -0.03
C GLY A 126 8.13 1.74 -0.28
N ILE A 127 7.33 1.51 -1.30
CA ILE A 127 6.24 2.35 -1.74
C ILE A 127 4.98 1.53 -1.67
N TRP A 128 3.88 2.17 -1.29
CA TRP A 128 2.61 1.48 -1.08
C TRP A 128 1.52 2.22 -1.81
N CYS A 129 0.77 1.51 -2.63
CA CYS A 129 -0.47 2.00 -3.20
C CYS A 129 -1.41 0.80 -3.28
N LEU A 130 -2.28 0.68 -2.29
CA LEU A 130 -3.15 -0.47 -2.11
C LEU A 130 -4.62 -0.03 -2.20
N THR A 131 -5.44 -0.84 -2.85
CA THR A 131 -6.89 -0.81 -2.65
C THR A 131 -7.32 -2.09 -1.97
N VAL A 132 -8.02 -1.94 -0.85
CA VAL A 132 -8.43 -3.02 0.04
C VAL A 132 -9.94 -3.11 0.03
N TRP A 133 -10.46 -4.24 -0.42
CA TRP A 133 -11.87 -4.58 -0.29
C TRP A 133 -12.05 -5.62 0.81
N ASN A 134 -12.84 -5.28 1.83
CA ASN A 134 -13.26 -6.20 2.87
C ASN A 134 -14.78 -6.37 2.84
N PRO A 135 -15.30 -7.47 2.24
CA PRO A 135 -16.74 -7.65 2.08
C PRO A 135 -17.47 -7.87 3.41
N ARG A 136 -16.79 -8.40 4.44
CA ARG A 136 -17.40 -8.61 5.77
C ARG A 136 -17.64 -7.29 6.50
N LYS A 137 -16.69 -6.37 6.40
CA LYS A 137 -16.83 -5.00 6.94
C LYS A 137 -17.57 -4.06 6.00
N ARG A 138 -17.79 -4.46 4.74
CA ARG A 138 -18.34 -3.64 3.65
C ARG A 138 -17.54 -2.34 3.43
N THR A 139 -16.22 -2.44 3.59
CA THR A 139 -15.30 -1.30 3.48
C THR A 139 -14.44 -1.45 2.23
N LEU A 140 -14.38 -0.37 1.46
CA LEU A 140 -13.39 -0.17 0.41
C LEU A 140 -12.45 0.93 0.87
N SER A 141 -11.17 0.60 1.01
CA SER A 141 -10.13 1.52 1.46
C SER A 141 -9.07 1.68 0.40
N ALA A 142 -8.51 2.88 0.27
CA ALA A 142 -7.32 3.14 -0.51
C ALA A 142 -6.22 3.64 0.42
N LEU A 143 -5.04 3.03 0.31
CA LEU A 143 -3.82 3.41 1.01
C LEU A 143 -2.83 3.89 -0.04
N ALA A 144 -2.22 5.05 0.16
CA ALA A 144 -1.05 5.48 -0.59
C ALA A 144 -0.01 5.99 0.40
N ALA A 145 1.21 5.49 0.30
CA ALA A 145 2.36 5.93 1.07
C ALA A 145 3.61 5.89 0.20
N SER A 146 4.41 6.94 0.31
CA SER A 146 5.72 7.08 -0.31
C SER A 146 6.61 7.74 0.74
N SER A 147 7.87 7.34 0.84
CA SER A 147 8.78 7.88 1.86
C SER A 147 9.40 9.24 1.48
N THR A 148 8.71 10.05 0.68
CA THR A 148 9.04 11.48 0.55
C THR A 148 8.47 12.23 1.74
N ASP A 149 9.35 12.62 2.68
CA ASP A 149 9.13 13.49 3.84
C ASP A 149 7.88 13.23 4.72
#